data_AF-A0A7W0YKQ6-F1
#
_entry.id   AF-A0A7W0YKQ6-F1
#
_cell.length_a   1.000
_cell.length_b   1.000
_cell.length_c   1.000
_cell.angle_alpha   90.00
_cell.angle_beta   90.00
_cell.angle_gamma   90.00
#
_symmetry.space_group_name_H-M   'P 1'
#
loop_
_entity.id
_entity.type
_entity.pdbx_description
1 polymer ?
#
loop_
_entity_poly.entity_id
_entity_poly.type
_entity_poly.pdbx_seq_one_letter_code
_entity_poly.pdbx_strand_id
1 'polypeptide(L)'
;MGAARRLAGGLNWHFALAWPFVFTASSTWRFLAASGEWRSLLFRPRDLRPAWEMQRFYLGLRRAHPPQGKHNALQKPAYTGIVAVGAVATLSGFAIYRPIQLAGLTALFGGYELARYWHFLTVWIFVGFTLLHVGLVLAVDPASLRAMITGWYRGRFPSHD
;
A
#
# COMPACT_ATOMS: atom_id res chain seq x y z
N MET A 1 -3.21 32.92 -18.02
CA MET A 1 -3.38 32.94 -16.55
C MET A 1 -4.12 31.72 -15.97
N GLY A 2 -4.90 30.94 -16.74
CA GLY A 2 -5.69 29.82 -16.19
C GLY A 2 -4.93 28.52 -15.85
N ALA A 3 -3.77 28.25 -16.45
CA ALA A 3 -3.02 27.01 -16.21
C ALA A 3 -2.21 27.03 -14.90
N ALA A 4 -1.52 28.14 -14.61
CA ALA A 4 -0.76 28.33 -13.37
C ALA A 4 -1.65 28.26 -12.12
N ARG A 5 -2.89 28.80 -12.21
CA ARG A 5 -3.87 28.74 -11.12
C ARG A 5 -4.37 27.32 -10.85
N ARG A 6 -4.53 26.50 -11.90
CA ARG A 6 -4.88 25.07 -11.77
C ARG A 6 -3.74 24.27 -11.15
N LEU A 7 -2.49 24.57 -11.50
CA LEU A 7 -1.32 23.90 -10.94
C LEU A 7 -1.13 24.22 -9.45
N ALA A 8 -1.23 25.51 -9.09
CA ALA A 8 -1.18 25.94 -7.70
C ALA A 8 -2.33 25.35 -6.87
N GLY A 9 -3.54 25.29 -7.44
CA GLY A 9 -4.69 24.63 -6.82
C GLY A 9 -4.47 23.13 -6.59
N GLY A 10 -3.89 22.43 -7.58
CA GLY A 10 -3.56 21.00 -7.47
C GLY A 10 -2.54 20.72 -6.37
N LEU A 11 -1.53 21.58 -6.24
CA LEU A 11 -0.52 21.45 -5.18
C LEU A 11 -1.13 21.68 -3.78
N ASN A 12 -2.05 22.64 -3.65
CA ASN A 12 -2.76 22.88 -2.39
C ASN A 12 -3.60 21.65 -1.98
N TRP A 13 -4.34 21.06 -2.92
CA TRP A 13 -5.10 19.84 -2.67
C TRP A 13 -4.21 18.65 -2.34
N HIS A 14 -3.06 18.53 -3.02
CA HIS A 14 -2.08 17.50 -2.71
C HIS A 14 -1.62 17.61 -1.26
N PHE A 15 -1.20 18.79 -0.80
CA PHE A 15 -0.79 18.96 0.60
C PHE A 15 -1.93 18.77 1.60
N ALA A 16 -3.14 19.20 1.27
CA ALA A 16 -4.32 18.98 2.10
C ALA A 16 -4.60 17.48 2.31
N LEU A 17 -4.42 16.65 1.28
CA LEU A 17 -4.62 15.20 1.34
C LEU A 17 -3.38 14.45 1.85
N ALA A 18 -2.19 15.01 1.67
CA ALA A 18 -0.95 14.42 2.13
C ALA A 18 -0.91 14.33 3.67
N TRP A 19 -1.39 15.34 4.39
CA TRP A 19 -1.38 15.32 5.85
C TRP A 19 -2.19 14.15 6.46
N PRO A 20 -3.47 13.94 6.13
CA PRO A 20 -4.21 12.75 6.56
C PRO A 20 -3.51 11.43 6.22
N PHE A 21 -2.90 11.34 5.02
CA PHE A 21 -2.12 10.17 4.62
C PHE A 21 -0.92 9.95 5.55
N VAL A 22 -0.13 10.99 5.82
CA VAL A 22 1.05 10.92 6.71
C VAL A 22 0.65 10.58 8.15
N PHE A 23 -0.44 11.16 8.68
CA PHE A 23 -0.92 10.85 10.02
C PHE A 23 -1.40 9.39 10.13
N THR A 24 -2.16 8.92 9.15
CA THR A 24 -2.66 7.54 9.13
C THR A 24 -1.52 6.54 8.97
N ALA A 25 -0.58 6.83 8.06
CA ALA A 25 0.61 6.01 7.85
C ALA A 25 1.44 5.97 9.14
N SER A 26 1.84 7.10 9.70
CA SER A 26 2.66 7.14 10.92
C SER A 26 2.02 6.42 12.10
N SER A 27 0.69 6.54 12.29
CA SER A 27 -0.05 5.81 13.32
C SER A 27 0.01 4.30 13.10
N THR A 28 -0.21 3.86 11.86
CA THR A 28 -0.12 2.45 11.47
C THR A 28 1.27 1.89 11.72
N TRP A 29 2.32 2.63 11.36
CA TRP A 29 3.71 2.25 11.57
C TRP A 29 4.05 2.12 13.06
N ARG A 30 3.60 3.08 13.89
CA ARG A 30 3.76 3.01 15.35
C ARG A 30 3.03 1.81 15.94
N PHE A 31 1.81 1.55 15.50
CA PHE A 31 1.03 0.39 15.94
C PHE A 31 1.72 -0.92 15.56
N LEU A 32 2.18 -1.07 14.31
CA LEU A 32 2.93 -2.25 13.87
C LEU A 32 4.21 -2.45 14.69
N ALA A 33 4.95 -1.37 14.95
CA ALA A 33 6.18 -1.41 15.74
C ALA A 33 5.91 -1.81 17.21
N ALA A 34 4.87 -1.25 17.84
CA ALA A 34 4.54 -1.49 19.24
C ALA A 34 3.90 -2.88 19.48
N SER A 35 3.00 -3.31 18.59
CA SER A 35 2.29 -4.59 18.72
C SER A 35 3.14 -5.81 18.34
N GLY A 36 4.21 -5.62 17.57
CA GLY A 36 4.98 -6.74 17.01
C GLY A 36 4.26 -7.48 15.86
N GLU A 37 3.05 -7.04 15.50
CA GLU A 37 2.24 -7.56 14.38
C GLU A 37 2.94 -7.40 13.01
N TRP A 38 3.99 -6.59 12.92
CA TRP A 38 4.85 -6.57 11.73
C TRP A 38 5.37 -7.98 11.37
N ARG A 39 5.54 -8.87 12.35
CA ARG A 39 5.94 -10.27 12.13
C ARG A 39 4.85 -11.15 11.52
N SER A 40 3.57 -10.79 11.67
CA SER A 40 2.41 -11.47 11.08
C SER A 40 2.15 -10.99 9.65
N LEU A 41 2.50 -9.73 9.37
CA LEU A 41 2.41 -9.09 8.06
C LEU A 41 3.60 -9.39 7.14
N LEU A 42 4.81 -9.51 7.69
CA LEU A 42 6.02 -9.75 6.90
C LEU A 42 5.91 -11.03 6.08
N PHE A 43 6.12 -10.86 4.77
CA PHE A 43 6.34 -11.97 3.86
C PHE A 43 7.62 -12.73 4.25
N ARG A 44 7.48 -13.99 4.69
CA ARG A 44 8.61 -14.86 4.97
C ARG A 44 8.83 -15.82 3.80
N PRO A 45 10.05 -16.36 3.59
CA PRO A 45 10.31 -17.32 2.51
C PRO A 45 9.37 -18.54 2.52
N ARG A 46 8.87 -18.95 3.69
CA ARG A 46 7.88 -20.02 3.83
C ARG A 46 6.50 -19.72 3.20
N ASP A 47 6.17 -18.44 3.00
CA ASP A 47 4.91 -18.00 2.39
C ASP A 47 4.97 -17.99 0.84
N LEU A 48 6.15 -18.24 0.23
CA LEU A 48 6.34 -18.27 -1.24
C LEU A 48 5.50 -19.35 -1.94
N ARG A 49 5.50 -20.58 -1.41
CA ARG A 49 4.78 -21.71 -2.01
C ARG A 49 3.25 -21.52 -1.93
N PRO A 50 2.67 -21.12 -0.78
CA PRO A 50 1.26 -20.74 -0.70
C PRO A 50 0.88 -19.53 -1.57
N ALA A 51 1.75 -18.51 -1.67
CA ALA A 51 1.50 -17.34 -2.52
C ALA A 51 1.46 -17.72 -4.01
N TRP A 52 2.36 -18.59 -4.46
CA TRP A 52 2.35 -19.10 -5.83
C TRP A 52 1.10 -19.93 -6.14
N GLU A 53 0.68 -20.79 -5.21
CA GLU A 53 -0.55 -21.58 -5.34
C GLU A 53 -1.80 -20.69 -5.38
N MET A 54 -1.79 -19.60 -4.62
CA MET A 54 -2.83 -18.58 -4.64
C MET A 54 -2.87 -17.80 -5.95
N GLN A 55 -1.70 -17.41 -6.48
CA GLN A 55 -1.58 -16.75 -7.77
C GLN A 55 -2.16 -17.62 -8.90
N ARG A 56 -1.90 -18.94 -8.85
CA ARG A 56 -2.50 -19.90 -9.80
C ARG A 56 -4.02 -19.99 -9.67
N PHE A 57 -4.58 -19.87 -8.46
CA PHE A 57 -6.03 -19.78 -8.28
C PHE A 57 -6.59 -18.48 -8.89
N TYR A 58 -5.98 -17.33 -8.62
CA TYR A 58 -6.39 -16.04 -9.20
C TYR A 58 -6.28 -15.99 -10.73
N LEU A 59 -5.28 -16.68 -11.31
CA LEU A 59 -5.12 -16.83 -12.76
C LEU A 59 -6.08 -17.87 -13.37
N GLY A 60 -6.98 -18.47 -12.59
CA GLY A 60 -7.92 -19.49 -13.07
C GLY A 60 -7.29 -20.86 -13.36
N LEU A 61 -5.98 -21.03 -13.12
CA LEU A 61 -5.22 -22.28 -13.32
C LEU A 61 -5.51 -23.33 -12.23
N ARG A 62 -6.24 -22.96 -11.17
CA ARG A 62 -6.66 -23.86 -10.09
C ARG A 62 -8.10 -23.51 -9.69
N ARG A 63 -8.98 -24.51 -9.60
CA ARG A 63 -10.40 -24.34 -9.23
C ARG A 63 -10.65 -24.30 -7.72
N ALA A 64 -9.77 -24.90 -6.92
CA ALA A 64 -9.91 -24.98 -5.46
C ALA A 64 -9.10 -23.89 -4.76
N HIS A 65 -9.78 -23.09 -3.93
CA HIS A 65 -9.15 -22.07 -3.10
C HIS A 65 -8.26 -22.76 -2.04
N PRO A 66 -6.96 -22.43 -1.95
CA PRO A 66 -6.12 -23.00 -0.90
C PRO A 66 -6.60 -22.54 0.49
N PRO A 67 -6.42 -23.35 1.54
CA PRO A 67 -6.75 -22.95 2.91
C PRO A 67 -5.97 -21.69 3.32
N GLN A 68 -6.65 -20.76 3.97
CA GLN A 68 -6.13 -19.45 4.33
C GLN A 68 -6.14 -19.31 5.86
N GLY A 69 -5.06 -18.80 6.43
CA GLY A 69 -5.12 -18.22 7.78
C GLY A 69 -5.65 -16.78 7.73
N LYS A 70 -5.54 -16.04 8.84
CA LYS A 70 -5.98 -14.64 9.01
C LYS A 70 -5.63 -13.67 7.86
N HIS A 71 -4.52 -13.88 7.16
CA HIS A 71 -4.16 -13.15 5.94
C HIS A 71 -3.83 -14.11 4.81
N ASN A 72 -4.39 -13.82 3.63
CA ASN A 72 -4.08 -14.54 2.41
C ASN A 72 -2.59 -14.48 2.09
N ALA A 73 -2.01 -15.60 1.64
CA ALA A 73 -0.60 -15.67 1.26
C ALA A 73 -0.21 -14.67 0.15
N LEU A 74 -1.16 -14.27 -0.71
CA LEU A 74 -0.96 -13.21 -1.71
C LEU A 74 -1.11 -11.80 -1.13
N GLN A 75 -1.90 -11.65 -0.07
CA GLN A 75 -2.14 -10.36 0.57
C GLN A 75 -0.96 -9.93 1.45
N LYS A 76 -0.27 -10.85 2.13
CA LYS A 76 0.93 -10.53 2.94
C LYS A 76 2.04 -9.79 2.17
N PRO A 77 2.51 -10.25 0.99
CA PRO A 77 3.53 -9.52 0.24
C PRO A 77 2.98 -8.19 -0.28
N ALA A 78 1.70 -8.15 -0.68
CA ALA A 78 1.03 -6.93 -1.13
C ALA A 78 0.97 -5.86 -0.02
N TYR A 79 0.60 -6.26 1.21
CA TYR A 79 0.56 -5.36 2.37
C TYR A 79 1.95 -4.94 2.85
N THR A 80 2.91 -5.86 2.91
CA THR A 80 4.29 -5.52 3.25
C THR A 80 4.86 -4.52 2.24
N GLY A 81 4.65 -4.79 0.94
CA GLY A 81 5.12 -3.94 -0.15
C GLY A 81 4.49 -2.55 -0.10
N ILE A 82 3.16 -2.45 0.03
CA ILE A 82 2.48 -1.15 -0.02
C ILE A 82 2.79 -0.29 1.21
N VAL A 83 3.00 -0.91 2.38
CA VAL A 83 3.47 -0.21 3.59
C VAL A 83 4.85 0.38 3.34
N ALA A 84 5.80 -0.40 2.81
CA ALA A 84 7.14 0.09 2.49
C ALA A 84 7.11 1.21 1.43
N VAL A 85 6.32 1.07 0.38
CA VAL A 85 6.11 2.11 -0.65
C VAL A 85 5.53 3.38 -0.01
N GLY A 86 4.61 3.25 0.94
CA GLY A 86 4.07 4.37 1.70
C GLY A 86 5.12 5.11 2.55
N ALA A 87 6.08 4.39 3.13
CA ALA A 87 7.23 5.04 3.79
C ALA A 87 8.10 5.80 2.78
N VAL A 88 8.43 5.19 1.64
CA VAL A 88 9.23 5.86 0.61
C VAL A 88 8.50 7.11 0.10
N ALA A 89 7.19 7.03 -0.15
CA ALA A 89 6.38 8.17 -0.58
C ALA A 89 6.38 9.30 0.46
N THR A 90 6.23 8.95 1.74
CA THR A 90 6.24 9.93 2.85
C THR A 90 7.60 10.60 2.99
N LEU A 91 8.68 9.82 3.05
CA LEU A 91 10.05 10.33 3.24
C LEU A 91 10.52 11.16 2.04
N SER A 92 10.28 10.68 0.81
CA SER A 92 10.59 11.45 -0.41
C SER A 92 9.74 12.72 -0.51
N GLY A 93 8.48 12.68 -0.08
CA GLY A 93 7.61 13.87 -0.02
C GLY A 93 8.16 14.94 0.93
N PHE A 94 8.62 14.54 2.12
CA PHE A 94 9.29 15.46 3.05
C PHE A 94 10.60 16.03 2.48
N ALA A 95 11.40 15.18 1.81
CA ALA A 95 12.66 15.60 1.17
C ALA A 95 12.44 16.65 0.08
N ILE A 96 11.32 16.59 -0.65
CA ILE A 96 10.95 17.57 -1.69
C ILE A 96 10.30 18.81 -1.07
N TYR A 97 9.54 18.65 0.02
CA TYR A 97 8.84 19.75 0.68
C TYR A 97 9.81 20.77 1.30
N ARG A 98 10.90 20.30 1.95
CA ARG A 98 11.89 21.17 2.61
C ARG A 98 13.33 20.70 2.39
N PRO A 99 13.85 20.76 1.14
CA PRO A 99 15.12 20.12 0.76
C PRO A 99 16.35 20.69 1.47
N ILE A 100 16.35 21.97 1.80
CA ILE A 100 17.48 22.61 2.48
C ILE A 100 17.49 22.27 3.97
N GLN A 101 16.32 22.23 4.61
CA GLN A 101 16.20 21.95 6.05
C GLN A 101 16.35 20.46 6.36
N LEU A 102 15.95 19.61 5.40
CA LEU A 102 16.10 18.16 5.47
C LEU A 102 17.21 17.69 4.53
N ALA A 103 18.31 18.45 4.42
CA ALA A 103 19.39 18.16 3.48
C ALA A 103 19.96 16.74 3.63
N GLY A 104 20.04 16.21 4.85
CA GLY A 104 20.46 14.81 5.08
C GLY A 104 19.49 13.78 4.47
N LEU A 105 18.18 14.03 4.53
CA LEU A 105 17.17 13.17 3.92
C LEU A 105 17.18 13.31 2.40
N THR A 106 17.33 14.53 1.88
CA THR A 106 17.47 14.78 0.45
C THR A 106 18.73 14.10 -0.11
N ALA A 107 19.84 14.12 0.63
CA ALA A 107 21.06 13.40 0.27
C ALA A 107 20.87 11.87 0.27
N LEU A 108 20.11 11.32 1.23
CA LEU A 108 19.77 9.89 1.27
C LEU A 108 19.07 9.42 -0.01
N PHE A 109 18.22 10.27 -0.58
CA PHE A 109 17.54 9.99 -1.85
C PHE A 109 18.38 10.36 -3.10
N GLY A 110 19.65 10.73 -2.94
CA GLY A 110 20.56 11.09 -4.03
C GLY A 110 20.36 12.50 -4.59
N GLY A 111 19.79 13.41 -3.79
CA GLY A 111 19.54 14.81 -4.16
C GLY A 111 18.08 15.10 -4.48
N TYR A 112 17.78 16.37 -4.72
CA TYR A 112 16.40 16.84 -4.94
C TYR A 112 15.75 16.24 -6.18
N GLU A 113 16.47 16.17 -7.30
CA GLU A 113 15.94 15.61 -8.55
C GLU A 113 15.64 14.11 -8.43
N LEU A 114 16.53 13.34 -7.81
CA LEU A 114 16.30 11.92 -7.63
C LEU A 114 15.21 11.65 -6.57
N ALA A 115 15.10 12.47 -5.52
CA ALA A 115 13.99 12.41 -4.57
C ALA A 115 12.62 12.61 -5.26
N ARG A 116 12.53 13.56 -6.21
CA ARG A 116 11.32 13.74 -7.03
C ARG A 116 11.01 12.50 -7.86
N TYR A 117 12.02 11.92 -8.51
CA TYR A 117 11.83 10.70 -9.29
C TYR A 117 11.29 9.55 -8.43
N TRP A 118 11.89 9.30 -7.26
CA TRP A 118 11.41 8.30 -6.31
C TRP A 118 9.98 8.57 -5.88
N HIS A 119 9.64 9.81 -5.56
CA HIS A 119 8.28 10.17 -5.17
C HIS A 119 7.28 9.90 -6.29
N PHE A 120 7.56 10.33 -7.52
CA PHE A 120 6.70 10.04 -8.68
C PHE A 120 6.59 8.54 -8.99
N LEU A 121 7.66 7.77 -8.81
CA LEU A 121 7.62 6.33 -8.96
C LEU A 121 6.64 5.70 -7.95
N THR A 122 6.66 6.14 -6.69
CA THR A 122 5.71 5.64 -5.69
C THR A 122 4.25 5.92 -6.07
N VAL A 123 3.95 7.07 -6.69
CA VAL A 123 2.60 7.38 -7.18
C VAL A 123 2.15 6.36 -8.21
N TRP A 124 2.98 6.01 -9.19
CA TRP A 124 2.65 4.99 -10.20
C TRP A 124 2.46 3.60 -9.59
N ILE A 125 3.27 3.25 -8.59
CA ILE A 125 3.10 1.99 -7.85
C ILE A 125 1.76 1.99 -7.11
N PHE A 126 1.39 3.08 -6.43
CA PHE A 126 0.09 3.21 -5.77
C PHE A 126 -1.09 3.09 -6.73
N VAL A 127 -1.00 3.72 -7.91
CA VAL A 127 -2.03 3.61 -8.95
C VAL A 127 -2.16 2.17 -9.42
N GLY A 128 -1.05 1.53 -9.81
CA GLY A 128 -1.05 0.13 -10.27
C GLY A 128 -1.57 -0.83 -9.21
N PHE A 129 -1.10 -0.68 -7.96
CA PHE A 129 -1.58 -1.45 -6.82
C PHE A 129 -3.09 -1.28 -6.62
N THR A 130 -3.60 -0.04 -6.64
CA THR A 130 -5.03 0.24 -6.41
C THR A 130 -5.89 -0.42 -7.49
N LEU A 131 -5.51 -0.26 -8.76
CA LEU A 131 -6.25 -0.86 -9.88
C LEU A 131 -6.27 -2.39 -9.78
N LEU A 132 -5.10 -3.00 -9.54
CA LEU A 132 -4.98 -4.46 -9.41
C LEU A 132 -5.71 -4.99 -8.17
N HIS A 133 -5.56 -4.31 -7.04
CA HIS A 133 -6.18 -4.69 -5.77
C HIS A 133 -7.71 -4.64 -5.85
N VAL A 134 -8.27 -3.52 -6.30
CA VAL A 134 -9.73 -3.36 -6.44
C VAL A 134 -10.27 -4.31 -7.50
N GLY A 135 -9.56 -4.48 -8.63
CA GLY A 135 -9.93 -5.43 -9.67
C GLY A 135 -10.01 -6.87 -9.16
N LEU A 136 -9.01 -7.32 -8.37
CA LEU A 136 -9.01 -8.65 -7.76
C LEU A 136 -10.14 -8.83 -6.75
N VAL A 137 -10.40 -7.83 -5.91
CA VAL A 137 -11.48 -7.88 -4.93
C VAL A 137 -12.83 -8.00 -5.63
N LEU A 138 -13.08 -7.20 -6.67
CA LEU A 138 -14.32 -7.27 -7.44
C LEU A 138 -14.47 -8.57 -8.24
N ALA A 139 -13.38 -9.13 -8.75
CA ALA A 139 -13.42 -10.35 -9.54
C ALA A 139 -13.60 -11.62 -8.68
N VAL A 140 -13.00 -11.67 -7.49
CA VAL A 140 -12.91 -12.89 -6.68
C VAL A 140 -13.82 -12.89 -5.46
N ASP A 141 -13.92 -11.77 -4.75
CA ASP A 141 -14.74 -11.69 -3.54
C ASP A 141 -15.34 -10.28 -3.31
N PRO A 142 -16.42 -9.95 -4.04
CA PRO A 142 -17.13 -8.67 -3.85
C PRO A 142 -17.75 -8.54 -2.46
N ALA A 143 -18.01 -9.65 -1.76
CA ALA A 143 -18.58 -9.64 -0.42
C ALA A 143 -17.58 -9.06 0.60
N SER A 144 -16.27 -9.18 0.34
CA SER A 144 -15.25 -8.57 1.20
C SER A 144 -15.34 -7.04 1.23
N LEU A 145 -15.75 -6.37 0.15
CA LEU A 145 -15.95 -4.91 0.15
C LEU A 145 -17.02 -4.47 1.15
N ARG A 146 -18.11 -5.24 1.22
CA ARG A 146 -19.18 -4.97 2.20
C ARG A 146 -18.67 -5.21 3.61
N ALA A 147 -17.90 -6.28 3.82
CA ALA A 147 -17.30 -6.60 5.12
C ALA A 147 -16.34 -5.52 5.63
N MET A 148 -15.61 -4.83 4.74
CA MET A 148 -14.75 -3.70 5.11
C MET A 148 -15.53 -2.52 5.71
N ILE A 149 -16.79 -2.33 5.31
CA ILE A 149 -17.64 -1.25 5.81
C ILE A 149 -18.44 -1.71 7.04
N THR A 150 -19.00 -2.93 6.99
CA THR A 150 -19.91 -3.43 8.04
C THR A 150 -19.17 -4.09 9.20
N GLY A 151 -17.91 -4.48 9.03
CA GLY A 151 -17.15 -5.25 10.01
C GLY A 151 -17.51 -6.74 10.06
N TRP A 152 -18.50 -7.19 9.28
CA TRP A 152 -18.99 -8.58 9.30
C TRP A 152 -18.81 -9.23 7.93
N TYR A 153 -18.05 -10.32 7.88
CA TYR A 153 -17.87 -11.10 6.65
C TYR A 153 -18.98 -12.15 6.50
N ARG A 154 -19.73 -12.06 5.39
CA ARG A 154 -20.70 -13.09 4.94
C ARG A 154 -20.43 -13.41 3.47
N GLY A 155 -19.30 -14.03 3.19
CA GLY A 155 -18.84 -14.32 1.83
C GLY A 155 -18.46 -15.78 1.62
N ARG A 156 -17.96 -16.07 0.40
CA ARG A 156 -17.68 -17.42 -0.09
C ARG A 156 -16.49 -18.09 0.62
N PHE A 157 -15.61 -17.31 1.26
CA PHE A 157 -14.39 -17.80 1.90
C PHE A 157 -14.36 -17.38 3.39
N PRO A 158 -15.10 -18.07 4.27
CA PRO A 158 -15.03 -17.80 5.70
C PRO A 158 -13.58 -18.00 6.19
N SER A 159 -13.05 -17.04 6.96
CA SER A 159 -11.82 -17.26 7.70
C SER A 159 -12.10 -18.29 8.79
N HIS A 160 -11.48 -19.46 8.70
CA HIS A 160 -11.42 -20.40 9.81
C HIS A 160 -10.34 -19.89 10.75
N ASP A 161 -10.77 -19.35 11.89
CA ASP A 161 -9.89 -19.06 13.02
C ASP A 161 -9.41 -20.36 13.67
#